data_AF-A0A8T3XG20-F1
#
_entry.id   AF-A0A8T3XG20-F1
#
_cell.length_a   1.000
_cell.length_b   1.000
_cell.length_c   1.000
_cell.angle_alpha   90.00
_cell.angle_beta   90.00
_cell.angle_gamma   90.00
#
_symmetry.space_group_name_H-M   'P 1'
#
loop_
_entity.id
_entity.type
_entity.pdbx_description
1 polymer ?
#
loop_
_entity_poly.entity_id
_entity_poly.type
_entity_poly.pdbx_seq_one_letter_code
_entity_poly.pdbx_strand_id
1 'polypeptide(L)' 'MTTTNYEWFIENNLDRYAGKWVAIDNKQVLDSDLKLDALLEKVKDKYPKSRPFITRVRNKLLRLHS' A
#
# COMPACT_ATOMS: atom_id res chain seq x y z
N MET A 1 -13.27 17.18 7.41
CA MET A 1 -12.46 16.84 6.21
C MET A 1 -12.30 15.33 6.17
N THR A 2 -12.73 14.68 5.11
CA THR A 2 -12.64 13.22 4.96
C THR A 2 -11.22 12.88 4.51
N THR A 3 -10.39 12.35 5.41
CA THR A 3 -9.01 11.95 5.06
C THR A 3 -9.03 10.93 3.93
N THR A 4 -8.26 11.18 2.87
CA THR A 4 -8.10 10.27 1.73
C THR A 4 -7.20 9.08 2.07
N ASN A 5 -7.28 8.00 1.28
CA ASN A 5 -6.36 6.85 1.44
C ASN A 5 -4.89 7.24 1.24
N TYR A 6 -4.62 8.27 0.43
CA TYR A 6 -3.29 8.84 0.25
C TYR A 6 -2.78 9.54 1.51
N GLU A 7 -3.58 10.44 2.10
CA GLU A 7 -3.21 11.13 3.34
C GLU A 7 -2.98 10.13 4.47
N TRP A 8 -3.86 9.14 4.61
CA TRP A 8 -3.67 8.05 5.57
C TRP A 8 -2.36 7.29 5.34
N PHE A 9 -2.02 6.99 4.09
CA PHE A 9 -0.75 6.35 3.73
C PHE A 9 0.48 7.19 4.15
N ILE A 10 0.42 8.51 4.00
CA ILE A 10 1.51 9.43 4.38
C ILE A 10 1.64 9.54 5.90
N GLU A 11 0.53 9.58 6.62
CA GLU A 11 0.50 9.77 8.08
C GLU A 11 0.82 8.48 8.86
N ASN A 12 0.57 7.29 8.29
CA ASN A 12 0.70 6.02 9.00
C ASN A 12 2.05 5.34 8.76
N ASN A 13 2.55 4.68 9.81
CA ASN A 13 3.77 3.87 9.69
C ASN A 13 3.46 2.53 8.98
N LEU A 14 3.95 2.40 7.75
CA LEU A 14 3.84 1.19 6.93
C LEU A 14 5.19 0.48 6.75
N ASP A 15 6.17 0.71 7.63
CA ASP A 15 7.51 0.11 7.54
C ASP A 15 7.50 -1.42 7.42
N ARG A 16 6.51 -2.11 8.01
CA ARG A 16 6.34 -3.59 7.86
C ARG A 16 6.11 -4.05 6.42
N TYR A 17 5.75 -3.13 5.54
CA TYR A 17 5.52 -3.36 4.12
C TYR A 17 6.64 -2.77 3.25
N ALA A 18 7.76 -2.34 3.84
CA ALA A 18 8.88 -1.75 3.10
C ALA A 18 9.29 -2.62 1.89
N GLY A 19 9.38 -1.98 0.72
CA GLY A 19 9.71 -2.62 -0.55
C GLY A 19 8.55 -3.30 -1.27
N LYS A 20 7.41 -3.52 -0.59
CA LYS A 20 6.20 -4.14 -1.14
C LYS A 20 5.25 -3.10 -1.74
N TRP A 21 4.44 -3.57 -2.66
CA TRP A 21 3.19 -2.95 -3.05
C TRP A 21 2.13 -3.22 -1.99
N VAL A 22 1.29 -2.23 -1.71
CA VAL A 22 0.16 -2.32 -0.79
C VAL A 22 -1.11 -1.82 -1.49
N ALA A 23 -2.22 -2.48 -1.19
CA ALA A 23 -3.55 -2.04 -1.57
C ALA A 23 -4.26 -1.45 -0.35
N ILE A 24 -4.68 -0.19 -0.45
CA ILE A 24 -5.30 0.55 0.65
C ILE A 24 -6.72 0.92 0.27
N ASP A 25 -7.67 0.50 1.09
CA ASP A 25 -9.06 0.93 0.97
C ASP A 25 -9.64 1.25 2.34
N ASN A 26 -10.51 2.26 2.40
CA ASN A 26 -11.10 2.75 3.64
C ASN A 26 -10.07 2.89 4.79
N LYS A 27 -8.91 3.50 4.51
CA LYS A 27 -7.81 3.72 5.47
C LYS A 27 -7.25 2.44 6.09
N GLN A 28 -7.30 1.32 5.37
CA GLN A 28 -6.75 0.04 5.81
C GLN A 28 -6.00 -0.64 4.68
N VAL A 29 -4.93 -1.35 5.02
CA VAL A 29 -4.24 -2.21 4.05
C VAL A 29 -5.03 -3.49 3.88
N LEU A 30 -5.55 -3.72 2.67
CA LEU A 30 -6.28 -4.92 2.30
C LEU A 30 -5.33 -6.10 2.06
N ASP A 31 -4.25 -5.88 1.29
CA ASP A 31 -3.24 -6.89 1.00
C ASP A 31 -1.90 -6.22 0.60
N SER A 32 -0.84 -7.01 0.55
CA SER A 32 0.50 -6.57 0.16
C SER A 32 1.28 -7.65 -0.58
N ASP A 33 2.10 -7.26 -1.56
CA ASP A 33 2.97 -8.19 -2.28
C ASP A 33 4.24 -7.50 -2.79
N LEU A 34 5.32 -8.26 -3.03
CA LEU A 34 6.52 -7.74 -3.66
C LEU A 34 6.29 -7.42 -5.15
N LYS A 35 5.37 -8.13 -5.82
CA LYS A 35 5.05 -7.95 -7.24
C LYS A 35 3.69 -7.27 -7.39
N LEU A 36 3.60 -6.27 -8.27
CA LEU A 36 2.35 -5.54 -8.52
C LEU A 36 1.27 -6.46 -9.07
N ASP A 37 1.58 -7.28 -10.09
CA ASP A 37 0.59 -8.16 -10.72
C ASP A 37 0.00 -9.16 -9.72
N ALA A 38 0.86 -9.74 -8.87
CA ALA A 38 0.42 -10.65 -7.81
C ALA A 38 -0.48 -9.95 -6.78
N LEU A 39 -0.21 -8.70 -6.43
CA LEU A 39 -1.08 -7.90 -5.57
C LEU A 39 -2.44 -7.67 -6.25
N LEU A 40 -2.45 -7.28 -7.52
CA LEU A 40 -3.68 -6.99 -8.26
C LEU A 40 -4.56 -8.23 -8.38
N GLU A 41 -3.98 -9.40 -8.66
CA GLU A 41 -4.69 -10.67 -8.70
C GLU A 41 -5.32 -11.00 -7.34
N LYS A 42 -4.54 -10.94 -6.25
CA LYS A 42 -5.03 -11.18 -4.88
C LYS A 42 -6.17 -10.26 -4.49
N VAL A 43 -6.04 -8.98 -4.81
CA VAL A 43 -7.03 -7.96 -4.46
C VAL A 43 -8.29 -8.12 -5.29
N LYS A 44 -8.17 -8.41 -6.58
CA LYS A 44 -9.32 -8.66 -7.46
C LYS A 44 -10.12 -9.89 -7.02
N ASP A 45 -9.43 -10.94 -6.59
CA ASP A 45 -10.05 -12.18 -6.12
C ASP A 45 -10.74 -12.00 -4.76
N LYS A 46 -10.05 -11.42 -3.77
CA LYS A 46 -10.57 -11.25 -2.41
C LYS A 46 -11.55 -10.09 -2.26
N TYR A 47 -11.37 -9.02 -3.04
CA TYR A 47 -12.11 -7.76 -2.92
C TYR A 47 -12.65 -7.28 -4.28
N PRO A 48 -13.49 -8.07 -4.97
CA PRO A 48 -13.90 -7.82 -6.35
C PRO A 48 -14.66 -6.51 -6.58
N LYS A 49 -15.21 -5.89 -5.53
CA LYS A 49 -15.93 -4.60 -5.59
C LYS A 49 -15.11 -3.42 -5.07
N SER A 50 -13.94 -3.66 -4.48
CA SER A 50 -13.09 -2.60 -3.97
C SER A 50 -12.36 -1.91 -5.11
N ARG A 51 -12.12 -0.60 -4.95
CA ARG A 51 -11.23 0.18 -5.82
C ARG A 51 -10.10 0.75 -4.96
N PRO A 52 -9.16 -0.09 -4.52
CA PRO A 52 -8.15 0.33 -3.58
C PRO A 52 -7.15 1.28 -4.22
N PHE A 53 -6.60 2.16 -3.41
CA PHE A 53 -5.41 2.93 -3.72
C PHE A 53 -4.20 2.00 -3.66
N ILE A 54 -3.53 1.81 -4.81
CA ILE A 54 -2.33 0.96 -4.91
C ILE A 54 -1.09 1.85 -4.87
N THR A 55 -0.15 1.52 -3.98
CA THR A 55 1.11 2.26 -3.88
C THR A 55 2.25 1.34 -3.43
N ARG A 56 3.49 1.74 -3.71
CA ARG A 56 4.69 1.02 -3.26
C ARG A 56 5.27 1.70 -2.04
N VAL A 57 5.48 0.93 -0.98
CA VAL A 57 6.14 1.42 0.23
C VAL A 57 7.64 1.49 -0.03
N ARG A 58 8.21 2.69 0.07
CA ARG A 58 9.66 2.87 -0.11
C ARG A 58 10.41 2.09 0.97
N ASN A 59 11.49 1.43 0.58
CA ASN A 59 12.42 0.87 1.54
C ASN A 59 13.22 2.04 2.14
N LYS A 60 13.23 2.19 3.47
CA LYS A 60 13.94 3.28 4.18
C LYS A 60 15.47 3.24 4.02
N LEU A 61 16.02 2.23 3.31
CA LEU A 61 17.46 2.09 3.03
C LEU A 61 18.12 3.22 2.19
N LEU A 62 17.45 4.34 1.93
CA LEU A 62 17.99 5.47 1.14
C LEU A 62 18.15 6.79 1.92
N ARG A 63 18.41 6.75 3.23
CA ARG A 63 18.84 7.93 4.01
C ARG A 63 20.11 7.71 4.82
N LEU A 64 21.15 7.11 4.24
CA LEU A 64 22.45 6.99 4.91
C LEU A 64 23.69 7.34 4.08
N HIS A 65 23.55 7.89 2.87
CA HIS A 65 24.68 8.53 2.19
C HIS A 65 24.19 9.68 1.33
N SER A 66 24.47 10.92 1.78
CA SER A 66 24.80 12.14 1.02
C SER A 66 24.64 13.34 1.95
#